data_AF-A0A561WUU9-F1
#
_entry.id   AF-A0A561WUU9-F1
#
_cell.length_a   1.000
_cell.length_b   1.000
_cell.length_c   1.000
_cell.angle_alpha   90.00
_cell.angle_beta   90.00
_cell.angle_gamma   90.00
#
_symmetry.space_group_name_H-M   'P 1'
#
loop_
_entity.id
_entity.type
_entity.pdbx_description
1 polymer ?
#
loop_
_entity_poly.entity_id
_entity_poly.type
_entity_poly.pdbx_seq_one_letter_code
_entity_poly.pdbx_strand_id
1 'polypeptide(L)'
;MDDLERELRDLVDWLDTPAPPDVADRVRARLAAPARRRRRWRYYLAVALVALLVVVLPPGRAALADAVAGLLRFSGIIIDTSSAPISPTGSPSPLPSQRPASLHEAQGKLRFPIRLPAKLGPPEQVLVADVDDTGSYRVVTLLYRGGALRVDAFDGRLDPVFQKQAAGPGVEWVQVDAGFAVWIGGPHALAYVDRAGTVRVESARLAASTLIWEEAGVSYRLEGDLTESEAIEIANSLN
;
A
#
# COMPACT_ATOMS: atom_id res chain seq x y z
N MET A 1 23.15 77.21 -16.02
CA MET A 1 22.43 76.25 -15.13
C MET A 1 21.57 77.01 -14.11
N ASP A 2 22.02 78.19 -13.67
CA ASP A 2 21.36 79.01 -12.65
C ASP A 2 19.94 79.51 -13.00
N ASP A 3 19.60 79.67 -14.30
CA ASP A 3 18.23 80.07 -14.70
C ASP A 3 17.23 78.92 -14.58
N LEU A 4 17.63 77.69 -14.93
CA LEU A 4 16.76 76.51 -14.83
C LEU A 4 16.44 76.19 -13.37
N GLU A 5 17.41 76.39 -12.47
CA GLU A 5 17.23 76.20 -11.04
C GLU A 5 16.32 77.27 -10.41
N ARG A 6 16.29 78.48 -10.99
CA ARG A 6 15.39 79.56 -10.60
C ARG A 6 13.97 79.31 -11.08
N GLU A 7 13.80 78.92 -12.35
CA GLU A 7 12.51 78.51 -12.92
C GLU A 7 11.89 77.31 -12.17
N LEU A 8 12.70 76.33 -11.77
CA LEU A 8 12.22 75.18 -10.99
C LEU A 8 11.79 75.55 -9.56
N ARG A 9 12.42 76.55 -8.93
CA ARG A 9 12.01 77.03 -7.61
C ARG A 9 10.73 77.84 -7.66
N ASP A 10 10.56 78.69 -8.67
CA ASP A 10 9.32 79.45 -8.86
C ASP A 10 8.11 78.53 -9.15
N LEU A 11 8.36 77.35 -9.74
CA LEU A 11 7.32 76.34 -10.00
C LEU A 11 6.80 75.64 -8.72
N VAL A 12 7.54 75.67 -7.62
CA VAL A 12 7.13 75.06 -6.34
C VAL A 12 5.97 75.82 -5.71
N ASP A 13 5.95 77.15 -5.81
CA ASP A 13 4.86 77.99 -5.29
C ASP A 13 3.56 77.83 -6.09
N TRP A 14 3.62 77.21 -7.28
CA TRP A 14 2.48 76.87 -8.13
C TRP A 14 1.97 75.44 -7.93
N LEU A 15 2.68 74.59 -7.19
CA LEU A 15 2.30 73.21 -6.94
C LEU A 15 1.44 73.10 -5.68
N ASP A 16 0.12 73.16 -5.88
CA ASP A 16 -0.85 72.90 -4.83
C ASP A 16 -0.86 71.40 -4.48
N THR A 17 0.00 71.02 -3.53
CA THR A 17 0.20 69.62 -3.14
C THR A 17 -0.79 69.25 -2.04
N PRO A 18 -1.81 68.42 -2.31
CA PRO A 18 -2.79 68.06 -1.29
C PRO A 18 -2.12 67.27 -0.17
N ALA A 19 -2.59 67.48 1.06
CA ALA A 19 -2.12 66.70 2.21
C ALA A 19 -2.27 65.20 1.91
N PRO A 20 -1.24 64.38 2.19
CA PRO A 20 -1.28 62.95 1.90
C PRO A 20 -2.47 62.33 2.64
N PRO A 21 -3.27 61.48 1.97
CA PRO A 21 -4.46 60.90 2.59
C PRO A 21 -4.07 60.06 3.81
N ASP A 22 -4.83 60.15 4.89
CA ASP A 22 -4.62 59.31 6.07
C ASP A 22 -4.96 57.84 5.75
N VAL A 23 -3.95 57.14 5.26
CA VAL A 23 -3.97 55.71 5.01
C VAL A 23 -3.88 54.89 6.29
N ALA A 24 -3.40 55.47 7.40
CA ALA A 24 -3.17 54.73 8.64
C ALA A 24 -4.48 54.26 9.26
N ASP A 25 -5.49 55.13 9.31
CA ASP A 25 -6.80 54.80 9.85
C ASP A 25 -7.55 53.79 8.98
N ARG A 26 -7.42 53.90 7.66
CA ARG A 26 -8.03 52.97 6.70
C ARG A 26 -7.41 51.57 6.78
N VAL A 27 -6.11 51.48 7.01
CA VAL A 27 -5.39 50.21 7.22
C VAL A 27 -5.75 49.61 8.58
N ARG A 28 -5.82 50.43 9.64
CA ARG A 28 -6.18 49.96 10.99
C ARG A 28 -7.59 49.38 11.03
N ALA A 29 -8.55 50.03 10.36
CA ALA A 29 -9.92 49.52 10.22
C ALA A 29 -9.99 48.21 9.40
N ARG A 30 -9.14 48.05 8.38
CA ARG A 30 -9.05 46.82 7.58
C ARG A 30 -8.51 45.63 8.38
N LEU A 31 -7.54 45.87 9.26
CA LEU A 31 -6.93 44.85 10.13
C LEU A 31 -7.85 44.47 11.31
N ALA A 32 -8.64 45.42 11.82
CA ALA A 32 -9.60 45.18 12.91
C ALA A 32 -10.89 44.46 12.47
N ALA A 33 -11.17 44.38 11.15
CA ALA A 33 -12.34 43.69 10.65
C ALA A 33 -12.20 42.16 10.85
N PRO A 34 -13.07 41.49 11.62
CA PRO A 34 -12.99 40.05 11.82
C PRO A 34 -13.16 39.34 10.47
N ALA A 35 -12.16 38.54 10.10
CA ALA A 35 -12.19 37.76 8.86
C ALA A 35 -13.49 36.95 8.81
N ARG A 36 -14.26 37.10 7.71
CA ARG A 36 -15.60 36.50 7.50
C ARG A 36 -15.58 34.97 7.67
N ARG A 37 -15.70 34.51 8.91
CA ARG A 37 -15.65 33.11 9.35
C ARG A 37 -16.80 32.26 8.78
N ARG A 38 -17.89 32.92 8.36
CA ARG A 38 -19.06 32.29 7.74
C ARG A 38 -18.77 31.56 6.41
N ARG A 39 -17.72 31.93 5.67
CA ARG A 39 -17.41 31.26 4.39
C ARG A 39 -16.69 29.92 4.59
N ARG A 40 -15.86 29.79 5.63
CA ARG A 40 -15.12 28.54 5.93
C ARG A 40 -16.03 27.43 6.43
N TRP A 41 -17.02 27.74 7.27
CA TRP A 41 -17.99 26.72 7.71
C TRP A 41 -18.79 26.16 6.54
N ARG A 42 -19.14 26.97 5.54
CA ARG A 42 -19.78 26.48 4.30
C ARG A 42 -18.90 25.52 3.51
N TYR A 43 -17.57 25.70 3.52
CA TYR A 43 -16.65 24.72 2.94
C TYR A 43 -16.65 23.42 3.75
N TYR A 44 -16.58 23.48 5.08
CA TYR A 44 -16.67 22.28 5.92
C TYR A 44 -18.00 21.54 5.76
N LEU A 45 -19.11 22.28 5.64
CA LEU A 45 -20.45 21.74 5.40
C LEU A 45 -20.55 21.13 4.00
N ALA A 46 -19.98 21.76 2.98
CA ALA A 46 -19.91 21.21 1.63
C ALA A 46 -19.03 19.95 1.58
N VAL A 47 -17.88 19.93 2.26
CA VAL A 47 -17.01 18.74 2.36
C VAL A 47 -17.73 17.60 3.09
N ALA A 48 -18.40 17.89 4.21
CA ALA A 48 -19.19 16.89 4.94
C ALA A 48 -20.35 16.34 4.09
N LEU A 49 -21.02 17.21 3.31
CA LEU A 49 -22.15 16.82 2.47
C LEU A 49 -21.69 16.02 1.24
N VAL A 50 -20.53 16.38 0.64
CA VAL A 50 -19.87 15.58 -0.41
C VAL A 50 -19.41 14.23 0.15
N ALA A 51 -18.80 14.19 1.33
CA ALA A 51 -18.41 12.95 1.99
C ALA A 51 -19.63 12.06 2.28
N LEU A 52 -20.73 12.64 2.75
CA LEU A 52 -22.00 11.94 2.94
C LEU A 52 -22.57 11.43 1.60
N LEU A 53 -22.51 12.24 0.54
CA LEU A 53 -22.95 11.84 -0.81
C LEU A 53 -22.11 10.65 -1.33
N VAL A 54 -20.79 10.68 -1.16
CA VAL A 54 -19.88 9.58 -1.51
C VAL A 54 -20.21 8.32 -0.73
N VAL A 55 -20.56 8.44 0.55
CA VAL A 55 -20.93 7.30 1.41
C VAL A 55 -22.34 6.79 1.13
N VAL A 56 -23.28 7.61 0.65
CA VAL A 56 -24.70 7.24 0.48
C VAL A 56 -25.04 6.81 -0.95
N LEU A 57 -24.42 7.40 -1.98
CA LEU A 57 -24.71 7.04 -3.37
C LEU A 57 -23.93 5.80 -3.82
N PRO A 58 -24.58 4.82 -4.47
CA PRO A 58 -23.94 3.64 -5.06
C PRO A 58 -22.70 3.94 -5.93
N PRO A 59 -22.71 4.95 -6.85
CA PRO A 59 -21.51 5.29 -7.64
C PRO A 59 -20.41 5.95 -6.80
N GLY A 60 -20.72 6.60 -5.68
CA GLY A 60 -19.72 7.17 -4.77
C GLY A 60 -19.00 6.08 -3.97
N ARG A 61 -19.74 5.07 -3.51
CA ARG A 61 -19.17 3.85 -2.94
C ARG A 61 -18.37 3.07 -3.97
N ALA A 62 -18.83 2.99 -5.21
CA ALA A 62 -18.11 2.33 -6.28
C ALA A 62 -16.82 3.07 -6.64
N ALA A 63 -16.82 4.40 -6.76
CA ALA A 63 -15.62 5.19 -7.04
C ALA A 63 -14.64 5.21 -5.86
N LEU A 64 -15.13 5.18 -4.61
CA LEU A 64 -14.29 4.98 -3.43
C LEU A 64 -13.75 3.55 -3.38
N ALA A 65 -14.56 2.55 -3.73
CA ALA A 65 -14.12 1.16 -3.84
C ALA A 65 -13.15 0.96 -5.01
N ASP A 66 -13.24 1.75 -6.09
CA ASP A 66 -12.38 1.71 -7.27
C ASP A 66 -11.10 2.52 -7.07
N ALA A 67 -11.15 3.58 -6.27
CA ALA A 67 -9.96 4.31 -5.77
C ALA A 67 -9.25 3.53 -4.66
N VAL A 68 -10.00 2.83 -3.81
CA VAL A 68 -9.46 1.85 -2.85
C VAL A 68 -8.96 0.63 -3.60
N ALA A 69 -9.62 0.13 -4.64
CA ALA A 69 -9.10 -0.93 -5.53
C ALA A 69 -7.86 -0.47 -6.31
N GLY A 70 -7.82 0.81 -6.69
CA GLY A 70 -6.70 1.50 -7.29
C GLY A 70 -5.52 1.66 -6.33
N LEU A 71 -5.80 1.80 -5.03
CA LEU A 71 -4.82 1.80 -3.94
C LEU A 71 -4.41 0.36 -3.58
N LEU A 72 -5.32 -0.62 -3.69
CA LEU A 72 -5.12 -2.07 -3.61
C LEU A 72 -4.50 -2.67 -4.87
N ARG A 73 -3.98 -1.84 -5.79
CA ARG A 73 -3.19 -2.34 -6.93
C ARG A 73 -1.91 -3.05 -6.48
N PHE A 74 -1.56 -2.97 -5.20
CA PHE A 74 -0.42 -3.65 -4.61
C PHE A 74 -0.79 -4.36 -3.31
N SER A 75 -0.07 -5.44 -3.04
CA SER A 75 -0.25 -6.39 -1.94
C SER A 75 -1.42 -7.34 -2.11
N GLY A 76 -1.20 -8.36 -2.93
CA GLY A 76 -2.07 -9.53 -3.07
C GLY A 76 -2.00 -10.47 -1.86
N ILE A 77 -2.07 -9.92 -0.64
CA ILE A 77 -2.27 -10.66 0.60
C ILE A 77 -3.13 -9.80 1.54
N ILE A 78 -4.34 -10.26 1.87
CA ILE A 78 -5.18 -9.72 2.96
C ILE A 78 -5.22 -10.78 4.04
N ILE A 79 -4.82 -10.46 5.27
CA ILE A 79 -4.98 -11.36 6.41
C ILE A 79 -6.32 -11.06 7.07
N ASP A 80 -7.20 -12.06 7.17
CA ASP A 80 -8.39 -11.98 8.03
C ASP A 80 -8.10 -12.72 9.36
N THR A 81 -7.90 -11.94 10.42
CA THR A 81 -7.70 -12.43 11.80
C THR A 81 -8.90 -12.09 12.70
N SER A 82 -10.12 -12.23 12.20
CA SER A 82 -11.31 -11.98 13.03
C SER A 82 -11.31 -12.86 14.28
N SER A 83 -11.57 -12.25 15.45
CA SER A 83 -11.40 -12.79 16.82
C SER A 83 -12.38 -13.90 17.23
N ALA A 84 -12.91 -14.66 16.29
CA ALA A 84 -13.59 -15.92 16.57
C ALA A 84 -12.93 -17.00 15.70
N PRO A 85 -12.67 -18.22 16.21
CA PRO A 85 -12.18 -19.31 15.37
C PRO A 85 -13.31 -19.72 14.41
N ILE A 86 -13.49 -18.94 13.36
CA ILE A 86 -14.24 -19.36 12.19
C ILE A 86 -13.22 -20.21 11.44
N SER A 87 -13.31 -21.53 11.59
CA SER A 87 -12.59 -22.44 10.70
C SER A 87 -12.79 -21.96 9.26
N PRO A 88 -11.73 -21.71 8.47
CA PRO A 88 -11.86 -21.42 7.06
C PRO A 88 -12.91 -22.33 6.41
N THR A 89 -14.08 -21.76 6.10
CA THR A 89 -15.19 -22.49 5.47
C THR A 89 -15.04 -22.55 3.94
N GLY A 90 -14.08 -21.81 3.40
CA GLY A 90 -13.73 -21.81 1.98
C GLY A 90 -12.83 -22.98 1.62
N SER A 91 -13.23 -23.76 0.61
CA SER A 91 -12.30 -24.63 -0.09
C SER A 91 -11.21 -23.76 -0.74
N PRO A 92 -9.92 -24.11 -0.65
CA PRO A 92 -8.85 -23.34 -1.27
C PRO A 92 -9.14 -23.17 -2.76
N SER A 93 -9.22 -21.94 -3.24
CA SER A 93 -9.28 -21.69 -4.68
C SER A 93 -7.84 -21.65 -5.21
N PRO A 94 -7.48 -22.48 -6.21
CA PRO A 94 -6.14 -22.43 -6.78
C PRO A 94 -5.88 -21.05 -7.38
N LEU A 95 -4.62 -20.60 -7.33
CA LEU A 95 -4.20 -19.39 -8.02
C LEU A 95 -4.53 -19.52 -9.52
N PRO A 96 -4.91 -18.41 -10.18
CA PRO A 96 -5.30 -18.46 -11.59
C PRO A 96 -4.17 -19.02 -12.44
N SER A 97 -4.50 -19.95 -13.35
CA SER A 97 -3.54 -20.54 -14.28
C SER A 97 -2.33 -21.22 -13.62
N GLN A 98 -2.49 -21.72 -12.39
CA GLN A 98 -1.44 -22.44 -11.68
C GLN A 98 -1.05 -23.73 -12.42
N ARG A 99 0.25 -23.92 -12.62
CA ARG A 99 0.78 -25.15 -13.21
C ARG A 99 2.21 -25.45 -12.75
N PRO A 100 2.66 -26.72 -12.85
CA PRO A 100 4.06 -27.06 -12.71
C PRO A 100 4.93 -26.40 -13.80
N ALA A 101 6.16 -26.06 -13.42
CA ALA A 101 7.22 -25.57 -14.31
C ALA A 101 8.59 -26.07 -13.82
N SER A 102 9.60 -26.00 -14.68
CA SER A 102 10.99 -26.12 -14.22
C SER A 102 11.47 -24.79 -13.62
N LEU A 103 12.47 -24.85 -12.74
CA LEU A 103 13.07 -23.66 -12.13
C LEU A 103 13.62 -22.68 -13.20
N HIS A 104 14.26 -23.22 -14.24
CA HIS A 104 14.75 -22.45 -15.39
C HIS A 104 13.61 -21.82 -16.19
N GLU A 105 12.55 -22.58 -16.50
CA GLU A 105 11.39 -22.03 -17.22
C GLU A 105 10.72 -20.90 -16.43
N ALA A 106 10.54 -21.10 -15.12
CA ALA A 106 9.98 -20.10 -14.24
C ALA A 106 10.84 -18.83 -14.21
N GLN A 107 12.15 -18.97 -14.04
CA GLN A 107 13.10 -17.85 -14.04
C GLN A 107 13.03 -17.01 -15.32
N GLY A 108 12.83 -17.64 -16.49
CA GLY A 108 12.72 -16.93 -17.77
C GLY A 108 11.39 -16.22 -18.02
N LYS A 109 10.36 -16.49 -17.20
CA LYS A 109 9.01 -15.94 -17.34
C LYS A 109 8.58 -15.06 -16.16
N LEU A 110 9.41 -14.93 -15.14
CA LEU A 110 9.22 -14.02 -14.01
C LEU A 110 9.95 -12.70 -14.26
N ARG A 111 9.47 -11.63 -13.61
CA ARG A 111 10.08 -10.29 -13.66
C ARG A 111 11.06 -10.02 -12.53
N PHE A 112 11.29 -11.02 -11.68
CA PHE A 112 12.19 -10.98 -10.54
C PHE A 112 13.03 -12.26 -10.47
N PRO A 113 14.22 -12.23 -9.84
CA PRO A 113 15.00 -13.43 -9.64
C PRO A 113 14.37 -14.37 -8.62
N ILE A 114 14.27 -15.66 -8.96
CA ILE A 114 13.88 -16.70 -8.00
C ILE A 114 15.05 -16.90 -7.05
N ARG A 115 14.84 -16.56 -5.79
CA ARG A 115 15.77 -16.87 -4.71
C ARG A 115 15.36 -18.15 -4.01
N LEU A 116 16.35 -18.94 -3.61
CA LEU A 116 16.12 -20.22 -2.94
C LEU A 116 16.63 -20.15 -1.50
N PRO A 117 15.88 -20.65 -0.51
CA PRO A 117 16.40 -20.77 0.84
C PRO A 117 17.52 -21.82 0.87
N ALA A 118 18.76 -21.41 1.05
CA ALA A 118 19.93 -22.29 1.07
C ALA A 118 19.79 -23.41 2.12
N LYS A 119 19.09 -23.14 3.23
CA LYS A 119 18.82 -24.10 4.30
C LYS A 119 17.91 -25.28 3.86
N LEU A 120 17.09 -25.07 2.83
CA LEU A 120 16.18 -26.09 2.29
C LEU A 120 16.74 -26.81 1.06
N GLY A 121 17.74 -26.24 0.41
CA GLY A 121 18.27 -26.78 -0.85
C GLY A 121 17.31 -26.59 -2.03
N PRO A 122 17.44 -27.39 -3.11
CA PRO A 122 16.56 -27.29 -4.26
C PRO A 122 15.13 -27.75 -3.93
N PRO A 123 14.09 -27.10 -4.48
CA PRO A 123 12.71 -27.50 -4.27
C PRO A 123 12.38 -28.81 -4.98
N GLU A 124 11.41 -29.55 -4.44
CA GLU A 124 10.88 -30.78 -5.03
C GLU A 124 9.96 -30.48 -6.21
N GLN A 125 9.20 -29.38 -6.13
CA GLN A 125 8.31 -28.92 -7.19
C GLN A 125 8.31 -27.40 -7.26
N VAL A 126 8.19 -26.89 -8.49
CA VAL A 126 8.03 -25.46 -8.78
C VAL A 126 6.70 -25.29 -9.48
N LEU A 127 5.84 -24.42 -8.94
CA LEU A 127 4.58 -24.03 -9.57
C LEU A 127 4.68 -22.56 -9.96
N VAL A 128 4.05 -22.21 -11.07
CA VAL A 128 3.90 -20.82 -11.51
C VAL A 128 2.43 -20.52 -11.68
N ALA A 129 2.01 -19.31 -11.36
CA ALA A 129 0.63 -18.90 -11.43
C ALA A 129 0.51 -17.41 -11.77
N ASP A 130 -0.73 -17.01 -12.07
CA ASP A 130 -1.11 -15.67 -12.52
C ASP A 130 -0.24 -15.28 -13.71
N VAL A 131 -0.63 -15.72 -14.90
CA VAL A 131 0.03 -15.39 -16.17
C VAL A 131 -0.60 -14.14 -16.78
N ASP A 132 0.20 -13.24 -17.34
CA ASP A 132 -0.30 -12.09 -18.10
C ASP A 132 -0.41 -12.39 -19.61
N ASP A 133 -0.93 -11.44 -20.37
CA ASP A 133 -1.12 -11.54 -21.83
C ASP A 133 0.20 -11.73 -22.60
N THR A 134 1.34 -11.43 -21.97
CA THR A 134 2.69 -11.63 -22.55
C THR A 134 3.28 -13.00 -22.21
N GLY A 135 2.59 -13.79 -21.38
CA GLY A 135 3.05 -15.10 -20.92
C GLY A 135 3.94 -15.05 -19.68
N SER A 136 4.07 -13.90 -19.01
CA SER A 136 4.86 -13.74 -17.80
C SER A 136 4.05 -14.05 -16.54
N TYR A 137 4.66 -14.80 -15.63
CA TYR A 137 4.07 -15.17 -14.35
C TYR A 137 4.29 -14.06 -13.31
N ARG A 138 3.37 -13.95 -12.36
CA ARG A 138 3.51 -13.07 -11.19
C ARG A 138 3.94 -13.82 -9.94
N VAL A 139 3.55 -15.09 -9.84
CA VAL A 139 3.77 -15.92 -8.66
C VAL A 139 4.59 -17.14 -9.02
N VAL A 140 5.57 -17.44 -8.18
CA VAL A 140 6.23 -18.73 -8.14
C VAL A 140 6.07 -19.33 -6.75
N THR A 141 5.75 -20.62 -6.73
CA THR A 141 5.66 -21.44 -5.52
C THR A 141 6.76 -22.49 -5.58
N LEU A 142 7.52 -22.60 -4.51
CA LEU A 142 8.51 -23.64 -4.27
C LEU A 142 7.97 -24.57 -3.19
N LEU A 143 7.82 -25.86 -3.52
CA LEU A 143 7.35 -26.87 -2.59
C LEU A 143 8.50 -27.73 -2.10
N TYR A 144 8.50 -27.96 -0.79
CA TYR A 144 9.49 -28.75 -0.06
C TYR A 144 8.77 -29.76 0.83
N ARG A 145 9.47 -30.82 1.25
CA ARG A 145 9.00 -31.82 2.22
C ARG A 145 7.66 -32.43 1.79
N GLY A 146 7.54 -32.86 0.54
CA GLY A 146 6.29 -33.42 0.00
C GLY A 146 5.14 -32.41 -0.10
N GLY A 147 5.45 -31.11 -0.13
CA GLY A 147 4.45 -30.02 -0.15
C GLY A 147 3.94 -29.60 1.23
N ALA A 148 4.50 -30.14 2.31
CA ALA A 148 4.21 -29.70 3.68
C ALA A 148 4.82 -28.34 4.02
N LEU A 149 5.85 -27.93 3.27
CA LEU A 149 6.49 -26.63 3.40
C LEU A 149 6.47 -25.92 2.05
N ARG A 150 6.07 -24.66 2.05
CA ARG A 150 5.83 -23.86 0.85
C ARG A 150 6.49 -22.50 0.97
N VAL A 151 7.19 -22.09 -0.08
CA VAL A 151 7.67 -20.71 -0.26
C VAL A 151 6.99 -20.13 -1.48
N ASP A 152 6.23 -19.06 -1.30
CA ASP A 152 5.78 -18.24 -2.42
C ASP A 152 6.64 -17.00 -2.55
N ALA A 153 6.96 -16.64 -3.78
CA ALA A 153 7.55 -15.37 -4.15
C ALA A 153 6.70 -14.73 -5.24
N PHE A 154 6.43 -13.44 -5.13
CA PHE A 154 5.61 -12.75 -6.12
C PHE A 154 6.03 -11.31 -6.37
N ASP A 155 5.79 -10.88 -7.61
CA ASP A 155 6.03 -9.51 -8.07
C ASP A 155 5.00 -8.57 -7.43
N GLY A 156 5.44 -7.88 -6.38
CA GLY A 156 4.62 -7.00 -5.57
C GLY A 156 5.27 -6.67 -4.23
N ARG A 157 4.96 -5.47 -3.72
CA ARG A 157 5.39 -4.99 -2.40
C ARG A 157 4.27 -5.20 -1.38
N LEU A 158 4.64 -5.29 -0.11
CA LEU A 158 3.68 -5.28 0.99
C LEU A 158 3.10 -3.87 1.15
N ASP A 159 1.78 -3.74 0.98
CA ASP A 159 1.09 -2.45 0.99
C ASP A 159 0.88 -1.95 2.43
N PRO A 160 0.88 -0.63 2.69
CA PRO A 160 0.45 -0.06 3.96
C PRO A 160 -0.87 -0.60 4.53
N VAL A 161 -1.80 -1.09 3.70
CA VAL A 161 -3.04 -1.77 4.14
C VAL A 161 -2.73 -3.11 4.82
N PHE A 162 -1.77 -3.88 4.31
CA PHE A 162 -1.28 -5.10 4.96
C PHE A 162 -0.70 -4.79 6.35
N GLN A 163 0.09 -3.72 6.47
CA GLN A 163 0.63 -3.29 7.78
C GLN A 163 -0.47 -2.92 8.78
N LYS A 164 -1.59 -2.35 8.32
CA LYS A 164 -2.75 -2.01 9.17
C LYS A 164 -3.59 -3.23 9.55
N GLN A 165 -3.68 -4.23 8.68
CA GLN A 165 -4.44 -5.46 8.91
C GLN A 165 -3.65 -6.50 9.73
N ALA A 166 -2.33 -6.51 9.58
CA ALA A 166 -1.40 -7.29 10.40
C ALA A 166 -1.33 -6.84 11.88
N ALA A 167 -2.12 -5.83 12.29
CA ALA A 167 -2.27 -5.42 13.69
C ALA A 167 -3.38 -6.19 14.44
N GLY A 168 -3.91 -7.27 13.86
CA GLY A 168 -4.91 -8.12 14.48
C GLY A 168 -4.34 -9.09 15.53
N PRO A 169 -5.20 -9.68 16.39
CA PRO A 169 -4.77 -10.66 17.38
C PRO A 169 -4.19 -11.92 16.71
N GLY A 170 -3.07 -12.42 17.23
CA GLY A 170 -2.36 -13.60 16.70
C GLY A 170 -1.35 -13.31 15.59
N VAL A 171 -1.06 -12.03 15.35
CA VAL A 171 -0.02 -11.58 14.43
C VAL A 171 1.13 -10.94 15.19
N GLU A 172 2.36 -11.33 14.88
CA GLU A 172 3.56 -10.85 15.55
C GLU A 172 4.52 -10.20 14.54
N TRP A 173 5.11 -9.07 14.93
CA TRP A 173 6.11 -8.39 14.12
C TRP A 173 7.48 -8.95 14.44
N VAL A 174 8.16 -9.45 13.41
CA VAL A 174 9.48 -10.06 13.53
C VAL A 174 10.44 -9.43 12.52
N GLN A 175 11.71 -9.83 12.57
CA GLN A 175 12.74 -9.29 11.68
C GLN A 175 13.36 -10.41 10.85
N VAL A 176 13.44 -10.19 9.54
CA VAL A 176 14.17 -11.02 8.58
C VAL A 176 15.24 -10.12 7.98
N ASP A 177 16.51 -10.49 8.16
CA ASP A 177 17.69 -9.64 7.91
C ASP A 177 17.53 -8.23 8.50
N ALA A 178 17.48 -7.19 7.65
CA ALA A 178 17.27 -5.80 8.04
C ALA A 178 15.83 -5.31 7.79
N GLY A 179 14.94 -6.19 7.33
CA GLY A 179 13.56 -5.90 6.97
C GLY A 179 12.55 -6.34 8.03
N PHE A 180 11.41 -5.68 8.05
CA PHE A 180 10.26 -6.10 8.85
C PHE A 180 9.57 -7.30 8.21
N ALA A 181 9.11 -8.21 9.05
CA ALA A 181 8.33 -9.37 8.67
C ALA A 181 7.13 -9.55 9.62
N VAL A 182 6.17 -10.33 9.16
CA VAL A 182 4.94 -10.65 9.88
C VAL A 182 4.89 -12.16 10.11
N TRP A 183 4.79 -12.55 11.37
CA TRP A 183 4.62 -13.93 11.79
C TRP A 183 3.17 -14.20 12.22
N ILE A 184 2.65 -15.35 11.83
CA ILE A 184 1.33 -15.84 12.19
C ILE A 184 1.48 -17.31 12.58
N GLY A 185 1.43 -17.60 13.88
CA GLY A 185 1.69 -18.94 14.42
C GLY A 185 0.53 -19.93 14.30
N GLY A 186 -0.55 -19.59 13.59
CA GLY A 186 -1.75 -20.42 13.52
C GLY A 186 -2.57 -20.20 12.25
N PRO A 187 -3.68 -20.93 12.09
CA PRO A 187 -4.52 -20.86 10.89
C PRO A 187 -5.07 -19.45 10.67
N HIS A 188 -4.97 -18.95 9.44
CA HIS A 188 -5.44 -17.62 9.07
C HIS A 188 -5.92 -17.64 7.61
N ALA A 189 -6.82 -16.74 7.22
CA ALA A 189 -7.19 -16.62 5.82
C ALA A 189 -6.26 -15.61 5.12
N LEU A 190 -5.79 -15.94 3.91
CA LEU A 190 -4.98 -15.05 3.09
C LEU A 190 -5.70 -14.76 1.77
N ALA A 191 -6.07 -13.51 1.52
CA ALA A 191 -6.67 -13.14 0.24
C ALA A 191 -5.62 -12.64 -0.74
N TYR A 192 -5.49 -13.33 -1.85
CA TYR A 192 -4.73 -12.91 -3.02
C TYR A 192 -5.56 -12.02 -3.93
N VAL A 193 -4.99 -10.95 -4.48
CA VAL A 193 -5.67 -10.12 -5.50
C VAL A 193 -4.98 -10.34 -6.83
N ASP A 194 -5.70 -10.94 -7.77
CA ASP A 194 -5.17 -11.23 -9.12
C ASP A 194 -5.07 -9.97 -9.99
N ARG A 195 -4.48 -10.09 -11.18
CA ARG A 195 -4.34 -8.95 -12.10
C ARG A 195 -5.67 -8.37 -12.59
N ALA A 196 -6.77 -9.12 -12.52
CA ALA A 196 -8.10 -8.63 -12.85
C ALA A 196 -8.74 -7.86 -11.67
N GLY A 197 -8.02 -7.67 -10.56
CA GLY A 197 -8.53 -7.07 -9.34
C GLY A 197 -9.47 -8.00 -8.57
N THR A 198 -9.53 -9.28 -8.94
CA THR A 198 -10.39 -10.23 -8.25
C THR A 198 -9.70 -10.73 -6.99
N VAL A 199 -10.37 -10.54 -5.85
CA VAL A 199 -9.95 -11.13 -4.59
C VAL A 199 -10.22 -12.64 -4.64
N ARG A 200 -9.16 -13.41 -4.49
CA ARG A 200 -9.13 -14.87 -4.35
C ARG A 200 -8.69 -15.16 -2.93
N VAL A 201 -9.62 -15.59 -2.10
CA VAL A 201 -9.27 -16.06 -0.76
C VAL A 201 -8.57 -17.40 -0.91
N GLU A 202 -7.26 -17.39 -0.73
CA GLU A 202 -6.52 -18.60 -0.42
C GLU A 202 -6.74 -18.83 1.08
N SER A 203 -7.65 -19.73 1.42
CA SER A 203 -7.66 -20.27 2.78
C SER A 203 -6.24 -20.78 3.02
N ALA A 204 -5.50 -20.22 3.99
CA ALA A 204 -4.29 -20.91 4.43
C ALA A 204 -4.71 -22.33 4.76
N ARG A 205 -3.80 -23.27 4.57
CA ARG A 205 -4.09 -24.63 5.00
C ARG A 205 -4.39 -24.52 6.49
N LEU A 206 -5.54 -25.06 6.89
CA LEU A 206 -6.23 -24.92 8.19
C LEU A 206 -5.39 -25.17 9.46
N ALA A 207 -4.07 -25.37 9.35
CA ALA A 207 -3.16 -25.76 10.41
C ALA A 207 -1.73 -25.19 10.29
N ALA A 208 -1.38 -24.40 9.27
CA ALA A 208 0.03 -24.01 9.04
C ALA A 208 0.37 -22.63 9.59
N SER A 209 1.54 -22.51 10.24
CA SER A 209 2.16 -21.23 10.58
C SER A 209 2.64 -20.54 9.31
N THR A 210 2.74 -19.21 9.34
CA THR A 210 3.18 -18.44 8.17
C THR A 210 4.04 -17.24 8.54
N LEU A 211 5.14 -17.06 7.80
CA LEU A 211 5.98 -15.87 7.81
C LEU A 211 5.81 -15.13 6.47
N ILE A 212 5.61 -13.81 6.53
CA ILE A 212 5.46 -12.93 5.36
C ILE A 212 6.47 -11.80 5.47
N TRP A 213 7.26 -11.57 4.42
CA TRP A 213 8.26 -10.51 4.38
C TRP A 213 8.47 -9.97 2.98
N GLU A 214 9.13 -8.82 2.84
CA GLU A 214 9.58 -8.28 1.56
C GLU A 214 11.12 -8.24 1.55
N GLU A 215 11.72 -8.69 0.45
CA GLU A 215 13.15 -8.52 0.22
C GLU A 215 13.39 -8.13 -1.24
N ALA A 216 14.19 -7.08 -1.47
CA ALA A 216 14.55 -6.60 -2.81
C ALA A 216 13.34 -6.30 -3.73
N GLY A 217 12.21 -5.88 -3.16
CA GLY A 217 10.98 -5.58 -3.92
C GLY A 217 10.13 -6.80 -4.29
N VAL A 218 10.49 -7.99 -3.79
CA VAL A 218 9.73 -9.23 -3.92
C VAL A 218 9.12 -9.54 -2.56
N SER A 219 7.83 -9.82 -2.55
CA SER A 219 7.15 -10.30 -1.34
C SER A 219 7.23 -11.82 -1.29
N TYR A 220 7.52 -12.33 -0.10
CA TYR A 220 7.67 -13.75 0.20
C TYR A 220 6.66 -14.20 1.24
N ARG A 221 6.23 -15.44 1.11
CA ARG A 221 5.43 -16.16 2.11
C ARG A 221 6.05 -17.53 2.34
N LEU A 222 6.34 -17.86 3.59
CA LEU A 222 6.76 -19.20 4.01
C LEU A 222 5.65 -19.79 4.86
N GLU A 223 5.02 -20.86 4.38
CA GLU A 223 3.91 -21.55 5.06
C GLU A 223 4.30 -23.01 5.37
N GLY A 224 4.09 -23.44 6.61
CA GLY A 224 4.33 -24.81 7.05
C GLY A 224 4.19 -24.98 8.56
N ASP A 225 4.36 -26.23 9.03
CA ASP A 225 4.48 -26.52 10.46
C ASP A 225 5.90 -26.15 10.93
N LEU A 226 6.06 -24.89 11.31
CA LEU A 226 7.32 -24.29 11.73
C LEU A 226 7.12 -23.47 13.00
N THR A 227 8.17 -23.42 13.81
CA THR A 227 8.33 -22.37 14.81
C THR A 227 8.73 -21.05 14.14
N GLU A 228 8.48 -19.93 14.82
CA GLU A 228 8.87 -18.59 14.35
C GLU A 228 10.37 -18.51 14.04
N SER A 229 11.22 -19.02 14.95
CA SER A 229 12.67 -18.99 14.79
C SER A 229 13.12 -19.81 13.58
N GLU A 230 12.55 -21.00 13.35
CA GLU A 230 12.85 -21.80 12.17
C GLU A 230 12.46 -21.09 10.87
N ALA A 231 11.30 -20.42 10.87
CA ALA A 231 10.82 -19.67 9.72
C ALA A 231 11.76 -18.49 9.40
N ILE A 232 12.20 -17.74 10.41
CA ILE A 232 13.16 -16.65 10.26
C ILE A 232 14.50 -17.16 9.75
N GLU A 233 15.01 -18.27 10.28
CA GLU A 233 16.28 -18.86 9.81
C GLU A 233 16.20 -19.34 8.36
N ILE A 234 15.06 -19.88 7.93
CA ILE A 234 14.83 -20.24 6.53
C ILE A 234 14.81 -18.97 5.66
N ALA A 235 14.07 -17.94 6.07
CA ALA A 235 13.96 -16.69 5.35
C ALA A 235 15.33 -15.98 5.17
N ASN A 236 16.14 -15.89 6.24
CA ASN A 236 17.50 -15.34 6.20
C ASN A 236 18.49 -16.18 5.37
N SER A 237 18.09 -17.37 4.93
CA SER A 237 18.92 -18.21 4.06
C SER A 237 18.65 -18.00 2.56
N LEU A 238 17.74 -17.08 2.19
CA LEU A 238 17.49 -16.75 0.80
C LEU A 238 18.74 -16.19 0.10
N ASN A 239 19.07 -16.77 -1.05
CA ASN A 239 20.16 -16.29 -1.91
C ASN A 239 19.80 -16.29 -3.40
#